data_AF-A0A932MXY9-F1
#
_entry.id   AF-A0A932MXY9-F1
#
_cell.length_a   1.000
_cell.length_b   1.000
_cell.length_c   1.000
_cell.angle_alpha   90.00
_cell.angle_beta   90.00
_cell.angle_gamma   90.00
#
_symmetry.space_group_name_H-M   'P 1'
#
loop_
_entity.id
_entity.type
_entity.pdbx_description
1 polymer ?
#
loop_
_entity_poly.entity_id
_entity_poly.type
_entity_poly.pdbx_seq_one_letter_code
_entity_poly.pdbx_strand_id
1 'polypeptide(L)'
;AGNVVVENGLKRVKAQISEGKTMAQPLAEIPVFPPMVVQMISVGESSGSMDTMLNKIADFYDDEVDAAVGTMMAMLEPLIMAFLAVILGGLVISMYLPVFSMAGAIGGG
;
A
#
# COMPACT_ATOMS: atom_id res chain seq x y z
N ALA A 1 -9.16 2.65 -17.81
CA ALA A 1 -8.57 1.96 -18.97
C ALA A 1 -8.54 0.47 -18.66
N GLY A 2 -9.17 -0.35 -19.51
CA GLY A 2 -9.40 -1.77 -19.28
C GLY A 2 -8.09 -2.55 -19.21
N ASN A 3 -7.80 -3.12 -18.04
CA ASN A 3 -6.75 -4.12 -17.93
C ASN A 3 -7.23 -5.36 -18.68
N VAL A 4 -6.66 -5.60 -19.85
CA VAL A 4 -7.03 -6.69 -20.77
C VAL A 4 -6.94 -8.06 -20.08
N VAL A 5 -6.06 -8.20 -19.08
CA VAL A 5 -5.92 -9.41 -18.26
C VAL A 5 -7.14 -9.61 -17.35
N VAL A 6 -7.65 -8.54 -16.73
CA VAL A 6 -8.84 -8.58 -15.86
C VAL A 6 -10.10 -8.80 -16.68
N GLU A 7 -10.23 -8.13 -17.83
CA GLU A 7 -11.40 -8.28 -18.71
C GLU A 7 -11.50 -9.71 -19.27
N ASN A 8 -10.37 -10.27 -19.73
CA ASN A 8 -10.34 -11.66 -20.21
C ASN A 8 -10.59 -12.66 -19.08
N GLY A 9 -10.07 -12.40 -17.88
CA GLY A 9 -10.37 -13.17 -16.68
C GLY A 9 -11.87 -13.18 -16.37
N LEU A 10 -12.51 -12.02 -16.39
CA LEU A 10 -13.94 -11.88 -16.09
C LEU A 10 -14.83 -12.56 -17.15
N LYS A 11 -14.47 -12.47 -18.45
CA LYS A 11 -15.15 -13.20 -19.53
C LYS A 11 -15.07 -14.71 -19.34
N ARG A 12 -13.90 -15.23 -18.94
CA ARG A 12 -13.69 -16.66 -18.67
C ARG A 12 -14.48 -17.13 -17.45
N VAL A 13 -14.51 -16.34 -16.38
CA VAL A 13 -15.33 -16.59 -15.18
C VAL A 13 -16.82 -16.69 -15.58
N LYS A 14 -17.32 -15.73 -16.36
CA LYS A 14 -18.72 -15.72 -16.82
C LYS A 14 -19.08 -16.96 -17.66
N ALA A 15 -18.19 -17.40 -18.54
CA ALA A 15 -18.38 -18.61 -19.34
C ALA A 15 -18.47 -19.85 -18.45
N GLN A 16 -17.56 -20.00 -17.49
CA GLN A 16 -17.55 -21.15 -16.56
C GLN A 16 -18.76 -21.20 -15.63
N ILE A 17 -19.25 -20.05 -15.17
CA ILE A 17 -20.50 -19.98 -14.39
C ILE A 17 -21.69 -20.41 -15.25
N SER A 18 -21.72 -20.01 -16.53
CA SER A 18 -22.79 -20.40 -17.47
C SER A 18 -22.77 -21.91 -17.78
N GLU A 19 -21.62 -22.57 -17.59
CA GLU A 19 -21.43 -24.03 -17.70
C GLU A 19 -21.76 -24.78 -16.39
N GLY A 20 -22.13 -24.08 -15.32
CA GLY A 20 -22.52 -24.67 -14.03
C GLY A 20 -21.36 -24.87 -13.04
N LYS A 21 -20.20 -24.27 -13.27
CA LYS A 21 -19.11 -24.25 -12.28
C LYS A 21 -19.36 -23.18 -11.22
N THR A 22 -18.77 -23.38 -10.04
CA THR A 22 -18.84 -22.41 -8.94
C THR A 22 -18.05 -21.14 -9.27
N MET A 23 -18.45 -19.98 -8.75
CA MET A 23 -17.77 -18.70 -9.01
C MET A 23 -16.35 -18.67 -8.44
N ALA A 24 -16.11 -19.35 -7.32
CA ALA A 24 -14.83 -19.30 -6.61
C ALA A 24 -13.68 -19.97 -7.37
N GLN A 25 -13.92 -21.08 -8.07
CA GLN A 25 -12.89 -21.81 -8.82
C GLN A 25 -12.23 -20.97 -9.94
N PRO A 26 -12.98 -20.37 -10.88
CA PRO A 26 -12.41 -19.55 -11.94
C PRO A 26 -11.74 -18.27 -11.42
N LEU A 27 -12.25 -17.70 -10.31
CA LEU A 27 -11.65 -16.51 -9.70
C LEU A 27 -10.31 -16.82 -9.03
N ALA A 28 -10.11 -18.03 -8.50
CA ALA A 28 -8.84 -18.48 -7.95
C ALA A 28 -7.73 -18.61 -9.00
N GLU A 29 -8.08 -18.82 -10.27
CA GLU A 29 -7.12 -18.90 -11.39
C GLU A 29 -6.59 -17.53 -11.83
N ILE A 30 -7.18 -16.43 -11.34
CA ILE A 30 -6.81 -15.07 -11.73
C ILE A 30 -5.87 -14.49 -10.65
N PRO A 31 -4.60 -14.20 -10.96
CA PRO A 31 -3.58 -13.80 -9.98
C PRO A 31 -3.80 -12.42 -9.35
N VAL A 32 -4.78 -11.66 -9.84
CA VAL A 32 -5.13 -10.34 -9.30
C VAL A 32 -6.02 -10.45 -8.06
N PHE A 33 -6.70 -11.59 -7.85
CA PHE A 33 -7.60 -11.76 -6.71
C PHE A 33 -6.87 -12.44 -5.55
N PRO A 34 -6.83 -11.81 -4.37
CA PRO A 34 -6.28 -12.43 -3.17
C PRO A 34 -7.04 -13.70 -2.77
N PRO A 35 -6.37 -14.68 -2.11
CA PRO A 35 -7.02 -15.90 -1.63
C PRO A 35 -8.24 -15.64 -0.72
N MET A 36 -8.22 -14.53 0.03
CA MET A 36 -9.32 -14.10 0.90
C MET A 36 -10.59 -13.80 0.09
N VAL A 37 -10.48 -13.12 -1.06
CA VAL A 37 -11.62 -12.80 -1.94
C VAL A 37 -12.28 -14.07 -2.47
N VAL A 38 -11.47 -15.04 -2.90
CA VAL A 38 -11.94 -16.36 -3.36
C VAL A 38 -12.71 -17.09 -2.26
N GLN A 39 -12.21 -17.05 -1.02
CA GLN A 39 -12.88 -17.67 0.14
C GLN A 39 -14.21 -16.99 0.47
N MET A 40 -14.26 -15.66 0.49
CA MET A 40 -15.49 -14.93 0.77
C MET A 40 -16.56 -15.18 -0.30
N ILE A 41 -16.16 -15.29 -1.57
CA ILE A 41 -17.05 -15.67 -2.67
C ILE A 41 -17.54 -17.11 -2.52
N SER A 42 -16.66 -18.05 -2.17
CA SER A 42 -17.07 -19.44 -1.90
C SER A 42 -18.06 -19.54 -0.74
N VAL A 43 -17.88 -18.74 0.32
CA VAL A 43 -18.80 -18.68 1.46
C VAL A 43 -20.12 -18.07 1.01
N GLY A 44 -20.10 -16.95 0.29
CA GLY A 44 -21.30 -16.26 -0.18
C GLY A 44 -22.14 -17.07 -1.18
N GLU A 45 -21.48 -17.86 -2.02
CA GLU A 45 -22.11 -18.79 -2.95
C GLU A 45 -22.77 -19.98 -2.22
N SER A 46 -22.11 -20.53 -1.20
CA SER A 46 -22.65 -21.67 -0.44
C SER A 46 -23.72 -21.29 0.60
N SER A 47 -23.65 -20.08 1.16
CA SER A 47 -24.65 -19.55 2.11
C SER A 47 -25.79 -18.78 1.44
N GLY A 48 -25.71 -18.51 0.13
CA GLY A 48 -26.64 -17.63 -0.58
C GLY A 48 -26.51 -16.15 -0.19
N SER A 49 -25.46 -15.76 0.52
CA SER A 49 -25.22 -14.38 1.00
C SER A 49 -24.13 -13.66 0.20
N MET A 50 -24.14 -13.84 -1.13
CA MET A 50 -23.14 -13.27 -2.04
C MET A 50 -23.05 -11.74 -1.92
N ASP A 51 -24.20 -11.05 -1.87
CA ASP A 51 -24.26 -9.59 -1.73
C ASP A 51 -23.52 -9.10 -0.47
N THR A 52 -23.76 -9.76 0.67
CA THR A 52 -23.07 -9.43 1.93
C THR A 52 -21.57 -9.69 1.85
N MET A 53 -21.15 -10.78 1.20
CA MET A 53 -19.72 -11.09 1.07
C MET A 53 -19.02 -10.13 0.10
N LEU A 54 -19.66 -9.74 -0.99
CA LEU A 54 -19.13 -8.76 -1.93
C LEU A 54 -18.99 -7.37 -1.29
N ASN A 55 -19.95 -6.95 -0.47
CA ASN A 55 -19.83 -5.70 0.30
C ASN A 55 -18.64 -5.76 1.27
N LYS A 56 -18.47 -6.87 2.01
CA LYS A 56 -17.30 -7.04 2.88
C LYS A 56 -15.97 -7.02 2.14
N ILE A 57 -15.93 -7.58 0.93
CA ILE A 57 -14.74 -7.51 0.08
C ILE A 57 -14.46 -6.06 -0.28
N ALA A 58 -15.47 -5.28 -0.66
CA ALA A 58 -15.31 -3.86 -0.98
C ALA A 58 -14.78 -3.06 0.22
N ASP A 59 -15.41 -3.23 1.39
CA ASP A 59 -14.97 -2.58 2.63
C ASP A 59 -13.50 -2.91 2.94
N PHE A 60 -13.07 -4.17 2.76
CA PHE A 60 -11.69 -4.58 2.98
C PHE A 60 -10.70 -3.91 2.02
N TYR A 61 -11.06 -3.75 0.74
CA TYR A 61 -10.19 -3.05 -0.21
C TYR A 61 -10.06 -1.57 0.12
N ASP A 62 -11.15 -0.93 0.57
CA ASP A 62 -11.12 0.47 1.02
C ASP A 62 -10.24 0.61 2.26
N ASP A 63 -10.40 -0.27 3.26
CA ASP A 63 -9.55 -0.31 4.46
C ASP A 63 -8.07 -0.53 4.12
N GLU A 64 -7.76 -1.40 3.15
CA GLU A 64 -6.38 -1.68 2.75
C GLU A 64 -5.75 -0.49 2.00
N VAL A 65 -6.53 0.23 1.19
CA VAL A 65 -6.10 1.49 0.57
C VAL A 65 -5.83 2.55 1.64
N ASP A 66 -6.74 2.72 2.60
CA ASP A 66 -6.57 3.69 3.69
C ASP A 66 -5.37 3.36 4.58
N ALA A 67 -5.16 2.08 4.90
CA ALA A 67 -4.01 1.62 5.67
C ALA A 67 -2.68 1.86 4.92
N ALA A 68 -2.65 1.59 3.62
CA ALA A 68 -1.48 1.84 2.78
C ALA A 68 -1.15 3.34 2.71
N VAL A 69 -2.16 4.18 2.50
CA VAL A 69 -2.01 5.64 2.47
C VAL A 69 -1.55 6.16 3.84
N GLY A 70 -2.19 5.71 4.93
CA GLY A 70 -1.83 6.08 6.29
C GLY A 70 -0.38 5.71 6.63
N THR A 71 0.06 4.51 6.24
CA THR A 71 1.45 4.06 6.44
C THR A 71 2.44 4.91 5.66
N MET A 72 2.13 5.23 4.39
CA MET A 72 2.96 6.13 3.59
C MET A 72 3.07 7.51 4.24
N MET A 73 1.96 8.07 4.73
CA MET A 73 1.97 9.36 5.41
C MET A 73 2.78 9.32 6.71
N ALA A 74 2.63 8.27 7.51
CA ALA A 74 3.39 8.10 8.75
C ALA A 74 4.91 8.00 8.52
N MET A 75 5.33 7.43 7.39
CA MET A 75 6.76 7.37 7.02
C MET A 75 7.33 8.69 6.52
N LEU A 76 6.51 9.64 6.06
CA LEU A 76 6.97 10.95 5.61
C LEU A 76 7.45 11.83 6.78
N GLU A 77 6.80 11.74 7.94
CA GLU A 77 7.15 12.51 9.13
C GLU A 77 8.61 12.31 9.59
N PRO A 78 9.11 11.07 9.83
CA PRO A 78 10.50 10.86 10.22
C PRO A 78 11.50 11.25 9.12
N LEU A 79 11.11 11.15 7.84
CA LEU A 79 11.96 11.52 6.72
C LEU A 79 12.18 13.05 6.67
N ILE A 80 11.11 13.83 6.87
CA ILE A 80 11.18 15.29 6.98
C ILE A 80 12.01 15.70 8.19
N MET A 81 11.82 15.06 9.36
CA MET A 81 12.61 15.35 10.55
C MET A 81 14.11 15.07 10.36
N ALA A 82 14.46 13.93 9.74
CA ALA A 82 15.85 13.60 9.45
C ALA A 82 16.48 14.64 8.49
N PHE A 83 15.75 15.05 7.46
CA PHE A 83 16.21 16.07 6.52
C PHE A 83 16.46 17.42 7.20
N LEU A 84 15.53 17.86 8.05
CA LEU A 84 15.69 19.10 8.84
C LEU A 84 16.88 19.01 9.81
N ALA A 85 17.08 17.87 10.46
CA ALA A 85 18.21 17.67 11.36
C ALA A 85 19.56 17.79 10.65
N VAL A 86 19.67 17.26 9.42
CA VAL A 86 20.89 17.39 8.60
C VAL A 86 21.16 18.85 8.24
N ILE A 87 20.15 19.60 7.79
CA ILE A 87 20.29 21.02 7.44
C ILE A 87 20.71 21.85 8.66
N LEU A 88 19.99 21.69 9.78
CA LEU A 88 20.28 22.43 11.01
C LEU A 88 21.67 22.07 11.57
N GLY A 89 22.02 20.79 11.56
CA GLY A 89 23.35 20.33 11.95
C GLY A 89 24.46 20.93 11.09
N GLY A 90 24.27 20.93 9.77
CA GLY A 90 25.21 21.55 8.84
C GLY A 90 25.37 23.06 9.06
N LEU A 91 24.27 23.77 9.35
CA LEU A 91 24.29 25.21 9.63
C LEU A 91 25.08 25.50 10.91
N VAL A 92 24.80 24.76 11.99
CA VAL A 92 25.51 24.90 13.26
C VAL A 92 27.02 24.68 13.07
N ILE A 93 27.42 23.57 12.42
CA ILE A 93 28.83 23.29 12.16
C ILE A 93 29.47 24.44 11.36
N SER A 94 28.79 24.93 10.32
CA SER A 94 29.29 26.03 9.48
C SER A 94 29.45 27.34 10.26
N MET A 95 28.60 27.60 11.26
CA MET A 95 28.71 28.79 12.12
C MET A 95 29.83 28.68 13.15
N TYR A 96 30.03 27.52 13.78
CA TYR A 96 30.97 27.38 14.88
C TYR A 96 32.41 27.07 14.43
N LEU A 97 32.60 26.38 13.30
CA LEU A 97 33.93 26.02 12.80
C LEU A 97 34.85 27.25 12.57
N PRO A 98 34.37 28.37 12.00
CA PRO A 98 35.16 29.61 11.91
C PRO A 98 35.52 30.19 13.28
N VAL A 99 34.59 30.16 14.25
CA VAL A 99 34.83 30.66 15.61
C VAL A 99 35.95 29.88 16.29
N PHE A 100 35.94 28.54 16.15
CA PHE A 100 37.03 27.69 16.64
C PHE A 100 38.36 27.98 15.94
N SER A 101 38.34 28.18 14.62
CA SER A 101 39.56 28.49 13.87
C SER A 101 40.18 29.84 14.29
N MET A 102 39.35 30.86 14.55
CA MET A 102 39.82 32.16 15.03
C MET A 102 40.31 32.06 16.49
N ALA A 103 39.60 31.34 17.36
CA ALA A 103 40.02 31.13 18.74
C ALA A 103 41.36 30.38 18.84
N GLY A 104 41.56 29.35 18.01
CA GLY A 104 42.82 28.62 17.93
C GLY A 104 43.98 29.46 17.39
N ALA A 105 43.72 30.33 16.41
CA ALA A 105 44.72 31.26 15.89
C ALA A 105 45.13 32.36 16.89
N ILE A 106 44.24 32.74 17.82
CA ILE A 106 44.50 33.77 18.83
C ILE A 106 45.14 33.17 20.12
N GLY A 107 44.87 31.90 20.44
CA GLY A 107 45.42 31.23 21.63
C GLY A 107 46.76 30.51 21.44
N GLY A 108 47.27 30.43 20.21
CA GLY A 108 48.49 29.69 19.85
C GLY A 108 49.74 30.55 19.57
N GLY A 109 49.74 31.82 19.99
CA GLY A 109 50.88 32.74 19.91
C GLY A 109 51.31 33.23 21.29
#